data_AF-A0A2P5J9I5-F1
#
_entry.id   AF-A0A2P5J9I5-F1
#
_cell.length_a   1.000
_cell.length_b   1.000
_cell.length_c   1.000
_cell.angle_alpha   90.00
_cell.angle_beta   90.00
_cell.angle_gamma   90.00
#
_symmetry.space_group_name_H-M   'P 1'
#
loop_
_entity.id
_entity.type
_entity.pdbx_description
1 polymer ?
#
loop_
_entity_poly.entity_id
_entity_poly.type
_entity_poly.pdbx_seq_one_letter_code
_entity_poly.pdbx_strand_id
1 'polypeptide(L)'
;MLHETDTYREIKQQPQTLKKTFDIVQGQHEAFKQFVNQIEQTHSGKKLKVLFTGAGSSAYVGDVARMARNTSVMPNFEFESVPTTHFVTDPQLYIDNQTVYLVVSFARSGNSPETKATVEFVNELSQHVYHLFITNNKDGFLGAYEAEKDNVFKVILPEETNDKSLAMTSSFSSMLFASYLLFGGEVSPQFFEIAESNFEWLEQQAQAVNAMTFSKVFYVATGLIGELTKEVSLKLNELTAGQTEIARETTLGFRHGPKAGLSKDAIFIMMRSNGTYHRQYEDDLIKEVGQVKDRYKMYILDGQSDASEHTVQLPQSESLSDMELALQYLMFGQLLAAQRSNALGLNPDNPSPDGFINRVVKGVTVYPVKG
;
A
#
# COMPACT_ATOMS: atom_id res chain seq x y z
N MET A 1 19.83 6.42 -17.16
CA MET A 1 18.72 7.34 -16.84
C MET A 1 18.10 7.01 -15.49
N LEU A 2 17.75 5.74 -15.21
CA LEU A 2 17.09 5.34 -13.95
C LEU A 2 17.58 6.06 -12.67
N HIS A 3 18.89 6.04 -12.36
CA HIS A 3 19.41 6.61 -11.12
C HIS A 3 19.29 8.14 -10.98
N GLU A 4 18.96 8.84 -12.07
CA GLU A 4 18.75 10.30 -12.09
C GLU A 4 17.27 10.69 -11.96
N THR A 5 16.36 9.69 -11.93
CA THR A 5 14.92 9.91 -11.85
C THR A 5 14.46 10.22 -10.43
N ASP A 6 13.42 11.05 -10.31
CA ASP A 6 12.71 11.26 -9.04
C ASP A 6 12.15 9.93 -8.51
N THR A 7 11.61 9.06 -9.38
CA THR A 7 11.10 7.73 -9.04
C THR A 7 12.16 6.90 -8.31
N TYR A 8 13.38 6.79 -8.84
CA TYR A 8 14.45 6.02 -8.19
C TYR A 8 14.87 6.66 -6.85
N ARG A 9 15.06 7.98 -6.82
CA ARG A 9 15.39 8.73 -5.59
C ARG A 9 14.36 8.49 -4.49
N GLU A 10 13.08 8.55 -4.85
CA GLU A 10 11.93 8.37 -3.96
C GLU A 10 11.81 6.92 -3.48
N ILE A 11 12.16 5.95 -4.32
CA ILE A 11 12.24 4.55 -3.88
C ILE A 11 13.38 4.37 -2.87
N LYS A 12 14.55 4.95 -3.17
CA LYS A 12 15.78 4.84 -2.36
C LYS A 12 15.68 5.48 -0.98
N GLN A 13 14.91 6.54 -0.82
CA GLN A 13 14.76 7.21 0.48
C GLN A 13 13.84 6.46 1.45
N GLN A 14 13.12 5.41 1.02
CA GLN A 14 12.09 4.75 1.83
C GLN A 14 12.56 4.25 3.21
N PRO A 15 13.73 3.58 3.37
CA PRO A 15 14.20 3.17 4.69
C PRO A 15 14.30 4.36 5.67
N GLN A 16 14.84 5.49 5.19
CA GLN A 16 14.99 6.71 5.98
C GLN A 16 13.64 7.39 6.26
N THR A 17 12.74 7.46 5.28
CA THR A 17 11.41 8.06 5.48
C THR A 17 10.52 7.21 6.37
N LEU A 18 10.67 5.89 6.37
CA LEU A 18 10.00 4.99 7.33
C LEU A 18 10.46 5.29 8.76
N LYS A 19 11.76 5.51 8.98
CA LYS A 19 12.27 5.91 10.30
C LYS A 19 11.70 7.25 10.76
N LYS A 20 11.70 8.27 9.89
CA LYS A 20 11.09 9.58 10.20
C LYS A 20 9.59 9.46 10.47
N THR A 21 8.90 8.61 9.71
CA THR A 21 7.47 8.33 9.91
C THR A 21 7.21 7.69 11.27
N PHE A 22 8.04 6.73 11.69
CA PHE A 22 7.97 6.17 13.03
C PHE A 22 8.08 7.25 14.10
N ASP A 23 9.10 8.11 14.01
CA ASP A 23 9.32 9.17 15.01
C ASP A 23 8.14 10.17 15.06
N ILE A 24 7.57 10.53 13.90
CA ILE A 24 6.36 11.37 13.80
C ILE A 24 5.17 10.73 14.51
N VAL A 25 4.92 9.45 14.27
CA VAL A 25 3.78 8.73 14.86
C VAL A 25 3.98 8.51 16.35
N GLN A 26 5.19 8.14 16.80
CA GLN A 26 5.50 8.00 18.22
C GLN A 26 5.24 9.30 18.99
N GLY A 27 5.61 10.46 18.41
CA GLY A 27 5.33 11.76 19.00
C GLY A 27 3.83 12.12 19.10
N GLN A 28 2.97 11.42 18.35
CA GLN A 28 1.53 11.68 18.27
C GLN A 28 0.67 10.55 18.84
N HIS A 29 1.28 9.42 19.21
CA HIS A 29 0.58 8.18 19.56
C HIS A 29 -0.38 8.37 20.74
N GLU A 30 0.07 9.02 21.83
CA GLU A 30 -0.80 9.27 22.99
C GLU A 30 -1.92 10.26 22.68
N ALA A 31 -1.67 11.28 21.85
CA ALA A 31 -2.71 12.22 21.44
C ALA A 31 -3.77 11.52 20.57
N PHE A 32 -3.36 10.63 19.67
CA PHE A 32 -4.29 9.83 18.86
C PHE A 32 -5.11 8.88 19.73
N LYS A 33 -4.49 8.23 20.71
CA LYS A 33 -5.19 7.36 21.66
C LYS A 33 -6.23 8.13 22.47
N GLN A 34 -5.91 9.34 22.92
CA GLN A 34 -6.86 10.22 23.61
C GLN A 34 -8.02 10.62 22.69
N PHE A 35 -7.73 10.99 21.44
CA PHE A 35 -8.74 11.32 20.44
C PHE A 35 -9.73 10.16 20.23
N VAL A 36 -9.23 8.93 20.06
CA VAL A 36 -10.09 7.74 19.90
C VAL A 36 -10.89 7.44 21.17
N ASN A 37 -10.26 7.49 22.35
CA ASN A 37 -10.96 7.26 23.62
C ASN A 37 -12.09 8.27 23.84
N GLN A 38 -11.89 9.52 23.44
CA GLN A 38 -12.92 10.55 23.51
C GLN A 38 -14.11 10.22 22.59
N ILE A 39 -13.87 9.69 21.40
CA ILE A 39 -14.94 9.22 20.49
C ILE A 39 -15.76 8.12 21.17
N GLU A 40 -15.10 7.10 21.73
CA GLU A 40 -15.76 5.98 22.42
C GLU A 40 -16.59 6.45 23.62
N GLN A 41 -16.02 7.33 24.46
CA GLN A 41 -16.71 7.84 25.65
C GLN A 41 -17.90 8.72 25.30
N THR A 42 -17.74 9.61 24.31
CA THR A 42 -18.80 10.54 23.87
C THR A 42 -19.99 9.80 23.28
N HIS A 43 -19.73 8.69 22.58
CA HIS A 43 -20.75 7.92 21.88
C HIS A 43 -20.95 6.52 22.47
N SER A 44 -20.81 6.39 23.79
CA SER A 44 -21.00 5.12 24.49
C SER A 44 -22.33 4.45 24.11
N GLY A 45 -22.27 3.19 23.67
CA GLY A 45 -23.43 2.41 23.26
C GLY A 45 -23.87 2.59 21.80
N LYS A 46 -23.22 3.46 21.02
CA LYS A 46 -23.40 3.52 19.56
C LYS A 46 -22.48 2.55 18.84
N LYS A 47 -22.87 2.19 17.61
CA LYS A 47 -21.99 1.48 16.69
C LYS A 47 -20.84 2.41 16.27
N LEU A 48 -19.61 1.93 16.38
CA LEU A 48 -18.40 2.65 15.99
C LEU A 48 -17.76 1.97 14.78
N LYS A 49 -17.34 2.75 13.78
CA LYS A 49 -16.74 2.20 12.57
C LYS A 49 -15.58 3.06 12.08
N VAL A 50 -14.48 2.40 11.73
CA VAL A 50 -13.35 2.99 11.01
C VAL A 50 -13.51 2.71 9.53
N LEU A 51 -13.45 3.75 8.70
CA LEU A 51 -13.42 3.64 7.24
C LEU A 51 -12.05 4.08 6.74
N PHE A 52 -11.25 3.16 6.21
CA PHE A 52 -10.04 3.48 5.48
C PHE A 52 -10.38 3.89 4.04
N THR A 53 -9.94 5.08 3.64
CA THR A 53 -10.32 5.67 2.35
C THR A 53 -9.11 6.26 1.62
N GLY A 54 -9.09 6.10 0.30
CA GLY A 54 -8.10 6.67 -0.60
C GLY A 54 -8.47 6.42 -2.07
N ALA A 55 -7.70 6.95 -3.01
CA ALA A 55 -7.87 6.68 -4.45
C ALA A 55 -6.61 6.00 -5.04
N GLY A 56 -6.78 5.05 -5.96
CA GLY A 56 -5.66 4.34 -6.57
C GLY A 56 -4.74 3.68 -5.52
N SER A 57 -3.43 3.94 -5.59
CA SER A 57 -2.46 3.48 -4.59
C SER A 57 -2.85 3.85 -3.15
N SER A 58 -3.44 5.02 -2.91
CA SER A 58 -3.93 5.39 -1.57
C SER A 58 -5.10 4.52 -1.09
N ALA A 59 -5.91 3.94 -1.98
CA ALA A 59 -6.93 2.97 -1.58
C ALA A 59 -6.27 1.66 -1.12
N TYR A 60 -5.20 1.24 -1.80
CA TYR A 60 -4.45 0.03 -1.44
C TYR A 60 -3.70 0.18 -0.10
N VAL A 61 -3.37 1.41 0.32
CA VAL A 61 -2.93 1.66 1.71
C VAL A 61 -4.00 1.19 2.69
N GLY A 62 -5.26 1.56 2.47
CA GLY A 62 -6.38 1.16 3.32
C GLY A 62 -6.61 -0.35 3.34
N ASP A 63 -6.50 -1.01 2.20
CA ASP A 63 -6.65 -2.46 2.09
C ASP A 63 -5.61 -3.21 2.93
N VAL A 64 -4.33 -2.83 2.79
CA VAL A 64 -3.24 -3.43 3.56
C VAL A 64 -3.34 -3.06 5.04
N ALA A 65 -3.59 -1.78 5.37
CA ALA A 65 -3.70 -1.30 6.76
C ALA A 65 -4.83 -2.00 7.52
N ARG A 66 -5.97 -2.24 6.88
CA ARG A 66 -7.09 -2.98 7.47
C ARG A 66 -6.68 -4.39 7.89
N MET A 67 -5.87 -5.07 7.08
CA MET A 67 -5.36 -6.41 7.39
C MET A 67 -4.21 -6.39 8.40
N ALA A 68 -3.38 -5.35 8.39
CA ALA A 68 -2.19 -5.24 9.23
C ALA A 68 -2.49 -4.77 10.66
N ARG A 69 -3.67 -4.20 10.94
CA ARG A 69 -4.02 -3.67 12.26
C ARG A 69 -3.95 -4.73 13.36
N ASN A 70 -3.64 -4.30 14.57
CA ASN A 70 -3.77 -5.14 15.76
C ASN A 70 -5.24 -5.22 16.18
N THR A 71 -5.86 -6.39 16.05
CA THR A 71 -7.30 -6.57 16.32
C THR A 71 -7.67 -6.41 17.80
N SER A 72 -6.69 -6.35 18.71
CA SER A 72 -6.92 -6.05 20.13
C SER A 72 -7.00 -4.55 20.41
N VAL A 73 -6.57 -3.71 19.46
CA VAL A 73 -6.66 -2.25 19.55
C VAL A 73 -7.98 -1.79 18.93
N MET A 74 -8.68 -0.88 19.63
CA MET A 74 -10.02 -0.40 19.25
C MET A 74 -11.04 -1.53 19.03
N PRO A 75 -11.21 -2.46 20.00
CA PRO A 75 -12.07 -3.65 19.83
C PRO A 75 -13.56 -3.32 19.63
N ASN A 76 -13.99 -2.11 20.00
CA ASN A 76 -15.37 -1.65 19.81
C ASN A 76 -15.65 -1.11 18.41
N PHE A 77 -14.61 -0.95 17.58
CA PHE A 77 -14.75 -0.44 16.22
C PHE A 77 -14.81 -1.59 15.21
N GLU A 78 -15.77 -1.50 14.29
CA GLU A 78 -15.70 -2.24 13.03
C GLU A 78 -14.73 -1.54 12.07
N PHE A 79 -14.02 -2.29 11.23
CA PHE A 79 -13.05 -1.75 10.29
C PHE A 79 -13.35 -2.18 8.86
N GLU A 80 -13.43 -1.21 7.96
CA GLU A 80 -13.63 -1.43 6.53
C GLU A 80 -12.64 -0.60 5.72
N SER A 81 -12.25 -1.09 4.54
CA SER A 81 -11.53 -0.31 3.54
C SER A 81 -12.49 -0.04 2.38
N VAL A 82 -12.71 1.24 2.09
CA VAL A 82 -13.62 1.70 1.03
C VAL A 82 -12.85 2.70 0.18
N PRO A 83 -12.50 2.35 -1.07
CA PRO A 83 -11.91 3.31 -1.99
C PRO A 83 -12.83 4.53 -2.14
N THR A 84 -12.26 5.74 -2.13
CA THR A 84 -13.00 6.99 -2.39
C THR A 84 -13.76 6.93 -3.71
N THR A 85 -13.24 6.20 -4.70
CA THR A 85 -13.88 5.98 -6.00
C THR A 85 -15.16 5.13 -5.93
N HIS A 86 -15.33 4.29 -4.91
CA HIS A 86 -16.59 3.61 -4.61
C HIS A 86 -17.48 4.47 -3.71
N PHE A 87 -16.87 5.11 -2.72
CA PHE A 87 -17.58 5.94 -1.76
C PHE A 87 -18.33 7.09 -2.46
N VAL A 88 -17.65 7.83 -3.35
CA VAL A 88 -18.21 9.01 -4.01
C VAL A 88 -19.35 8.66 -4.95
N THR A 89 -19.37 7.45 -5.52
CA THR A 89 -20.46 7.02 -6.41
C THR A 89 -21.70 6.54 -5.64
N ASP A 90 -21.51 5.95 -4.45
CA ASP A 90 -22.58 5.32 -3.68
C ASP A 90 -22.45 5.59 -2.17
N PRO A 91 -22.39 6.87 -1.71
CA PRO A 91 -22.00 7.20 -0.35
C PRO A 91 -22.97 6.67 0.72
N GLN A 92 -24.25 6.56 0.38
CA GLN A 92 -25.31 6.02 1.25
C GLN A 92 -25.15 4.52 1.57
N LEU A 93 -24.32 3.77 0.83
CA LEU A 93 -24.00 2.38 1.16
C LEU A 93 -23.01 2.28 2.34
N TYR A 94 -22.26 3.33 2.60
CA TYR A 94 -21.11 3.31 3.51
C TYR A 94 -21.31 4.18 4.76
N ILE A 95 -22.14 5.23 4.67
CA ILE A 95 -22.43 6.17 5.75
C ILE A 95 -23.92 6.22 6.05
N ASP A 96 -24.23 6.24 7.35
CA ASP A 96 -25.54 6.50 7.90
C ASP A 96 -25.44 7.47 9.10
N ASN A 97 -26.58 7.92 9.63
CA ASN A 97 -26.60 8.86 10.75
C ASN A 97 -26.73 8.18 12.14
N GLN A 98 -26.82 6.85 12.18
CA GLN A 98 -26.93 6.04 13.42
C GLN A 98 -25.55 5.57 13.92
N THR A 99 -24.60 5.40 13.00
CA THR A 99 -23.23 4.96 13.25
C THR A 99 -22.29 6.15 13.44
N VAL A 100 -21.29 5.99 14.31
CA VAL A 100 -20.21 6.96 14.51
C VAL A 100 -19.01 6.51 13.70
N TYR A 101 -18.47 7.41 12.89
CA TYR A 101 -17.40 7.09 11.95
C TYR A 101 -16.10 7.77 12.34
N LEU A 102 -15.00 7.02 12.31
CA LEU A 102 -13.66 7.55 12.14
C LEU A 102 -13.23 7.31 10.69
N VAL A 103 -13.27 8.34 9.87
CA VAL A 103 -12.90 8.28 8.46
C VAL A 103 -11.40 8.57 8.34
N VAL A 104 -10.64 7.54 7.98
CA VAL A 104 -9.20 7.64 7.74
C VAL A 104 -8.98 7.95 6.26
N SER A 105 -8.44 9.13 5.96
CA SER A 105 -8.21 9.57 4.58
C SER A 105 -6.71 9.56 4.26
N PHE A 106 -6.34 8.74 3.28
CA PHE A 106 -4.99 8.63 2.73
C PHE A 106 -4.85 9.45 1.46
N ALA A 107 -3.87 10.36 1.41
CA ALA A 107 -3.56 11.06 0.17
C ALA A 107 -2.11 11.55 0.10
N ARG A 108 -1.43 11.27 -1.01
CA ARG A 108 -0.12 11.88 -1.32
C ARG A 108 -0.23 13.39 -1.49
N SER A 109 -0.98 13.85 -2.50
CA SER A 109 -1.09 15.28 -2.81
C SER A 109 -2.14 16.00 -1.99
N GLY A 110 -3.09 15.27 -1.38
CA GLY A 110 -4.27 15.82 -0.72
C GLY A 110 -5.33 16.39 -1.68
N ASN A 111 -5.07 16.48 -3.00
CA ASN A 111 -5.86 17.30 -3.92
C ASN A 111 -6.70 16.51 -4.94
N SER A 112 -6.91 15.21 -4.73
CA SER A 112 -7.85 14.44 -5.56
C SER A 112 -9.28 14.96 -5.32
N PRO A 113 -10.06 15.26 -6.38
CA PRO A 113 -11.46 15.62 -6.26
C PRO A 113 -12.26 14.59 -5.45
N GLU A 114 -11.98 13.31 -5.62
CA GLU A 114 -12.62 12.20 -4.90
C GLU A 114 -12.29 12.23 -3.41
N THR A 115 -11.04 12.48 -3.02
CA THR A 115 -10.67 12.64 -1.60
C THR A 115 -11.44 13.80 -0.96
N LYS A 116 -11.49 14.95 -1.64
CA LYS A 116 -12.24 16.10 -1.16
C LYS A 116 -13.74 15.80 -1.05
N ALA A 117 -14.31 15.20 -2.09
CA ALA A 117 -15.72 14.82 -2.13
C ALA A 117 -16.10 13.82 -1.02
N THR A 118 -15.25 12.83 -0.75
CA THR A 118 -15.48 11.90 0.38
C THR A 118 -15.58 12.65 1.69
N VAL A 119 -14.63 13.56 1.99
CA VAL A 119 -14.66 14.36 3.23
C VAL A 119 -15.92 15.24 3.30
N GLU A 120 -16.32 15.87 2.19
CA GLU A 120 -17.52 16.71 2.13
C GLU A 120 -18.79 15.88 2.31
N PHE A 121 -18.94 14.76 1.60
CA PHE A 121 -20.12 13.91 1.65
C PHE A 121 -20.31 13.23 3.00
N VAL A 122 -19.24 12.75 3.66
CA VAL A 122 -19.39 12.15 5.00
C VAL A 122 -19.91 13.20 6.00
N ASN A 123 -19.44 14.45 5.90
CA ASN A 123 -19.85 15.55 6.76
C ASN A 123 -21.28 16.03 6.46
N GLU A 124 -21.73 15.92 5.21
CA GLU A 124 -23.10 16.24 4.81
C GLU A 124 -24.10 15.15 5.26
N LEU A 125 -23.73 13.88 5.11
CA LEU A 125 -24.63 12.74 5.31
C LEU A 125 -24.74 12.27 6.77
N SER A 126 -23.79 12.64 7.64
CA SER A 126 -23.80 12.21 9.05
C SER A 126 -23.26 13.28 10.00
N GLN A 127 -23.91 13.41 11.15
CA GLN A 127 -23.48 14.33 12.22
C GLN A 127 -22.45 13.70 13.18
N HIS A 128 -22.09 12.44 12.97
CA HIS A 128 -21.25 11.65 13.88
C HIS A 128 -19.94 11.21 13.23
N VAL A 129 -19.26 12.17 12.60
CA VAL A 129 -18.03 11.92 11.83
C VAL A 129 -16.83 12.58 12.48
N TYR A 130 -15.80 11.75 12.66
CA TYR A 130 -14.44 12.11 13.02
C TYR A 130 -13.51 11.74 11.87
N HIS A 131 -12.41 12.46 11.74
CA HIS A 131 -11.46 12.28 10.66
C HIS A 131 -10.06 12.01 11.20
N LEU A 132 -9.37 11.07 10.57
CA LEU A 132 -7.93 10.89 10.68
C LEU A 132 -7.33 11.13 9.29
N PHE A 133 -6.63 12.24 9.10
CA PHE A 133 -5.96 12.54 7.84
C PHE A 133 -4.50 12.11 7.92
N ILE A 134 -4.10 11.18 7.05
CA ILE A 134 -2.71 10.75 6.90
C ILE A 134 -2.26 11.18 5.50
N THR A 135 -1.42 12.21 5.44
CA THR A 135 -1.06 12.84 4.15
C THR A 135 0.41 13.23 4.07
N ASN A 136 0.95 13.16 2.85
CA ASN A 136 2.32 13.58 2.55
C ASN A 136 2.43 15.07 2.18
N ASN A 137 1.30 15.78 2.03
CA ASN A 137 1.30 17.18 1.62
C ASN A 137 0.64 18.09 2.66
N LYS A 138 1.46 18.80 3.43
CA LYS A 138 1.02 19.78 4.44
C LYS A 138 0.16 20.90 3.84
N ASP A 139 0.41 21.27 2.59
CA ASP A 139 -0.27 22.36 1.89
C ASP A 139 -1.46 21.87 1.03
N GLY A 140 -1.67 20.55 0.97
CA GLY A 140 -2.80 19.95 0.25
C GLY A 140 -4.10 20.06 1.06
N PHE A 141 -5.26 19.83 0.42
CA PHE A 141 -6.56 19.99 1.07
C PHE A 141 -6.67 19.30 2.44
N LEU A 142 -6.19 18.05 2.58
CA LEU A 142 -6.19 17.35 3.88
C LEU A 142 -5.23 17.98 4.91
N GLY A 143 -4.03 18.40 4.48
CA GLY A 143 -3.02 18.96 5.38
C GLY A 143 -3.39 20.35 5.89
N ALA A 144 -3.89 21.19 4.97
CA ALA A 144 -4.37 22.54 5.23
C ALA A 144 -5.82 22.58 5.74
N TYR A 145 -6.47 21.42 5.94
CA TYR A 145 -7.84 21.37 6.44
C TYR A 145 -7.91 22.00 7.82
N GLU A 146 -8.70 23.06 7.94
CA GLU A 146 -9.05 23.71 9.21
C GLU A 146 -10.39 23.18 9.65
N ALA A 147 -10.39 22.43 10.76
CA ALA A 147 -11.61 21.86 11.29
C ALA A 147 -12.40 22.95 12.04
N GLU A 148 -13.71 23.00 11.81
CA GLU A 148 -14.61 23.88 12.57
C GLU A 148 -14.88 23.34 14.00
N LYS A 149 -14.50 22.09 14.27
CA LYS A 149 -14.70 21.35 15.53
C LYS A 149 -13.47 20.49 15.85
N ASP A 150 -13.37 20.00 17.08
CA ASP A 150 -12.33 19.05 17.53
C ASP A 150 -12.55 17.61 17.00
N ASN A 151 -12.93 17.46 15.73
CA ASN A 151 -13.27 16.17 15.11
C ASN A 151 -12.23 15.70 14.07
N VAL A 152 -11.07 16.36 13.96
CA VAL A 152 -10.03 16.01 12.99
C VAL A 152 -8.69 15.79 13.70
N PHE A 153 -8.07 14.64 13.46
CA PHE A 153 -6.70 14.34 13.80
C PHE A 153 -5.85 14.29 12.52
N LYS A 154 -4.70 14.96 12.48
CA LYS A 154 -3.86 15.03 11.28
C LYS A 154 -2.47 14.47 11.56
N VAL A 155 -2.02 13.56 10.71
CA VAL A 155 -0.65 13.05 10.65
C VAL A 155 -0.05 13.50 9.32
N ILE A 156 0.78 14.54 9.41
CA ILE A 156 1.55 15.05 8.28
C ILE A 156 2.88 14.27 8.22
N LEU A 157 3.11 13.60 7.10
CA LEU A 157 4.30 12.78 6.86
C LEU A 157 5.47 13.64 6.35
N PRO A 158 6.71 13.10 6.32
CA PRO A 158 7.89 13.88 5.92
C PRO A 158 7.73 14.51 4.54
N GLU A 159 8.17 15.76 4.37
CA GLU A 159 7.92 16.54 3.15
C GLU A 159 8.44 15.85 1.87
N GLU A 160 9.58 15.17 1.98
CA GLU A 160 10.18 14.40 0.88
C GLU A 160 9.32 13.22 0.40
N THR A 161 8.33 12.78 1.20
CA THR A 161 7.40 11.72 0.83
C THR A 161 6.25 12.20 -0.03
N ASN A 162 6.15 13.50 -0.32
CA ASN A 162 5.26 14.03 -1.35
C ASN A 162 5.85 13.77 -2.74
N ASP A 163 5.86 12.49 -3.15
CA ASP A 163 6.53 12.02 -4.36
C ASP A 163 6.23 12.89 -5.59
N LYS A 164 7.28 13.35 -6.27
CA LYS A 164 7.22 14.12 -7.51
C LYS A 164 6.95 13.23 -8.71
N SER A 165 7.37 11.98 -8.66
CA SER A 165 7.08 10.99 -9.70
C SER A 165 5.57 10.77 -9.87
N LEU A 166 5.18 10.29 -11.06
CA LEU A 166 3.80 9.87 -11.30
C LEU A 166 3.38 8.78 -10.30
N ALA A 167 4.20 7.75 -10.19
CA ALA A 167 3.97 6.58 -9.35
C ALA A 167 4.17 6.91 -7.86
N MET A 168 3.20 6.58 -7.02
CA MET A 168 3.39 6.65 -5.57
C MET A 168 4.41 5.61 -5.10
N THR A 169 5.37 6.06 -4.29
CA THR A 169 6.57 5.34 -3.88
C THR A 169 6.70 5.51 -2.35
N SER A 170 7.52 6.43 -1.86
CA SER A 170 7.68 6.72 -0.43
C SER A 170 6.42 7.31 0.21
N SER A 171 5.52 7.90 -0.58
CA SER A 171 4.19 8.29 -0.13
C SER A 171 3.37 7.09 0.35
N PHE A 172 3.30 6.03 -0.46
CA PHE A 172 2.53 4.82 -0.14
C PHE A 172 3.05 4.15 1.13
N SER A 173 4.36 3.88 1.18
CA SER A 173 4.98 3.17 2.31
C SER A 173 4.86 3.96 3.61
N SER A 174 5.05 5.27 3.56
CA SER A 174 4.94 6.13 4.75
C SER A 174 3.50 6.23 5.26
N MET A 175 2.49 6.34 4.37
CA MET A 175 1.08 6.33 4.79
C MET A 175 0.67 4.99 5.40
N LEU A 176 1.08 3.88 4.76
CA LEU A 176 0.81 2.54 5.24
C LEU A 176 1.44 2.29 6.61
N PHE A 177 2.72 2.65 6.76
CA PHE A 177 3.43 2.46 8.01
C PHE A 177 2.88 3.34 9.13
N ALA A 178 2.52 4.59 8.83
CA ALA A 178 1.89 5.47 9.81
C ALA A 178 0.54 4.91 10.30
N SER A 179 -0.30 4.42 9.38
CA SER A 179 -1.55 3.76 9.73
C SER A 179 -1.29 2.51 10.58
N TYR A 180 -0.36 1.65 10.17
CA TYR A 180 -0.02 0.44 10.90
C TYR A 180 0.32 0.73 12.36
N LEU A 181 1.20 1.70 12.61
CA LEU A 181 1.62 2.10 13.96
C LEU A 181 0.47 2.69 14.78
N LEU A 182 -0.36 3.58 14.21
CA LEU A 182 -1.50 4.17 14.90
C LEU A 182 -2.55 3.14 15.33
N PHE A 183 -2.72 2.07 14.54
CA PHE A 183 -3.66 0.98 14.84
C PHE A 183 -2.99 -0.22 15.52
N GLY A 184 -1.97 0.05 16.34
CA GLY A 184 -1.38 -0.91 17.28
C GLY A 184 -0.35 -1.86 16.69
N GLY A 185 0.15 -1.56 15.49
CA GLY A 185 1.28 -2.24 14.89
C GLY A 185 2.58 -2.00 15.66
N GLU A 186 3.42 -3.02 15.73
CA GLU A 186 4.73 -2.97 16.38
C GLU A 186 5.82 -3.18 15.33
N VAL A 187 6.97 -2.56 15.54
CA VAL A 187 8.12 -2.70 14.65
C VAL A 187 9.32 -3.19 15.44
N SER A 188 10.06 -4.12 14.85
CA SER A 188 11.31 -4.62 15.39
C SER A 188 12.32 -3.47 15.51
N PRO A 189 13.07 -3.39 16.62
CA PRO A 189 14.12 -2.37 16.78
C PRO A 189 15.15 -2.37 15.64
N GLN A 190 15.46 -3.54 15.08
CA GLN A 190 16.45 -3.69 14.01
C GLN A 190 15.90 -3.41 12.61
N PHE A 191 14.58 -3.24 12.44
CA PHE A 191 13.95 -3.14 11.13
C PHE A 191 14.55 -2.06 10.23
N PHE A 192 14.78 -0.87 10.78
CA PHE A 192 15.27 0.26 9.99
C PHE A 192 16.70 0.02 9.47
N GLU A 193 17.56 -0.58 10.29
CA GLU A 193 18.92 -0.95 9.90
C GLU A 193 18.91 -2.05 8.83
N ILE A 194 18.05 -3.05 8.99
CA ILE A 194 17.86 -4.13 8.00
C ILE A 194 17.30 -3.59 6.69
N ALA A 195 16.30 -2.72 6.74
CA ALA A 195 15.69 -2.13 5.54
C ALA A 195 16.69 -1.26 4.76
N GLU A 196 17.55 -0.53 5.46
CA GLU A 196 18.62 0.25 4.84
C GLU A 196 19.71 -0.65 4.24
N SER A 197 20.17 -1.67 4.97
CA SER A 197 21.20 -2.60 4.48
C SER A 197 20.72 -3.46 3.30
N ASN A 198 19.43 -3.80 3.27
CA ASN A 198 18.85 -4.62 2.21
C ASN A 198 18.54 -3.85 0.92
N PHE A 199 18.61 -2.51 0.90
CA PHE A 199 18.23 -1.74 -0.28
C PHE A 199 19.01 -2.14 -1.54
N GLU A 200 20.34 -2.20 -1.45
CA GLU A 200 21.20 -2.59 -2.58
C GLU A 200 20.95 -4.04 -3.00
N TRP A 201 20.68 -4.92 -2.04
CA TRP A 201 20.33 -6.32 -2.32
C TRP A 201 19.00 -6.42 -3.07
N LEU A 202 17.97 -5.68 -2.65
CA LEU A 202 16.66 -5.61 -3.31
C LEU A 202 16.79 -5.07 -4.74
N GLU A 203 17.65 -4.07 -4.94
CA GLU A 203 17.95 -3.52 -6.27
C GLU A 203 18.59 -4.56 -7.19
N GLN A 204 19.54 -5.33 -6.67
CA GLN A 204 20.18 -6.44 -7.41
C GLN A 204 19.17 -7.56 -7.73
N GLN A 205 18.28 -7.91 -6.79
CA GLN A 205 17.24 -8.91 -7.03
C GLN A 205 16.24 -8.44 -8.09
N ALA A 206 15.80 -7.17 -8.01
CA ALA A 206 14.97 -6.57 -9.04
C ALA A 206 15.67 -6.61 -10.40
N GLN A 207 16.98 -6.33 -10.45
CA GLN A 207 17.77 -6.37 -11.67
C GLN A 207 17.87 -7.78 -12.24
N ALA A 208 18.05 -8.79 -11.39
CA ALA A 208 18.10 -10.20 -11.80
C ALA A 208 16.76 -10.64 -12.43
N VAL A 209 15.63 -10.25 -11.83
CA VAL A 209 14.30 -10.49 -12.41
C VAL A 209 14.12 -9.68 -13.70
N ASN A 210 14.59 -8.43 -13.74
CA ASN A 210 14.57 -7.59 -14.93
C ASN A 210 15.44 -8.16 -16.09
N ALA A 211 16.40 -9.03 -15.82
CA ALA A 211 17.16 -9.69 -16.87
C ALA A 211 16.42 -10.90 -17.50
N MET A 212 15.36 -11.41 -16.85
CA MET A 212 14.58 -12.53 -17.37
C MET A 212 13.66 -12.07 -18.50
N THR A 213 13.44 -12.91 -19.52
CA THR A 213 12.46 -12.64 -20.57
C THR A 213 11.06 -13.05 -20.11
N PHE A 214 10.17 -12.08 -19.95
CA PHE A 214 8.74 -12.28 -19.72
C PHE A 214 7.95 -11.07 -20.24
N SER A 215 6.71 -11.29 -20.67
CA SER A 215 5.72 -10.26 -20.99
C SER A 215 4.56 -10.25 -20.00
N LYS A 216 4.49 -11.25 -19.12
CA LYS A 216 3.41 -11.41 -18.14
C LYS A 216 3.94 -11.70 -16.75
N VAL A 217 3.40 -11.03 -15.74
CA VAL A 217 3.77 -11.23 -14.33
C VAL A 217 2.55 -11.65 -13.53
N PHE A 218 2.74 -12.66 -12.67
CA PHE A 218 1.79 -13.06 -11.63
C PHE A 218 2.40 -12.77 -10.27
N TYR A 219 1.91 -11.75 -9.57
CA TYR A 219 2.25 -11.51 -8.16
C TYR A 219 1.32 -12.30 -7.25
N VAL A 220 1.88 -13.16 -6.39
CA VAL A 220 1.10 -14.01 -5.49
C VAL A 220 1.62 -13.93 -4.06
N ALA A 221 0.73 -13.75 -3.11
CA ALA A 221 1.08 -13.69 -1.69
C ALA A 221 -0.12 -14.01 -0.78
N THR A 222 0.12 -14.08 0.53
CA THR A 222 -0.89 -14.39 1.55
C THR A 222 -1.10 -13.21 2.50
N GLY A 223 -2.29 -13.10 3.08
CA GLY A 223 -2.58 -12.11 4.13
C GLY A 223 -2.39 -10.66 3.67
N LEU A 224 -1.82 -9.82 4.53
CA LEU A 224 -1.55 -8.40 4.21
C LEU A 224 -0.60 -8.24 3.02
N ILE A 225 0.34 -9.18 2.81
CA ILE A 225 1.24 -9.19 1.66
C ILE A 225 0.46 -9.55 0.38
N GLY A 226 -0.60 -10.37 0.52
CA GLY A 226 -1.60 -10.59 -0.53
C GLY A 226 -2.26 -9.30 -1.00
N GLU A 227 -2.67 -8.42 -0.08
CA GLU A 227 -3.22 -7.11 -0.42
C GLU A 227 -2.16 -6.19 -1.06
N LEU A 228 -0.90 -6.27 -0.62
CA LEU A 228 0.21 -5.51 -1.20
C LEU A 228 0.42 -5.81 -2.70
N THR A 229 0.06 -7.01 -3.17
CA THR A 229 0.15 -7.35 -4.61
C THR A 229 -0.63 -6.37 -5.49
N LYS A 230 -1.69 -5.73 -4.97
CA LYS A 230 -2.43 -4.65 -5.65
C LYS A 230 -1.52 -3.50 -6.04
N GLU A 231 -0.74 -3.03 -5.09
CA GLU A 231 0.16 -1.90 -5.27
C GLU A 231 1.35 -2.25 -6.16
N VAL A 232 2.04 -3.37 -5.87
CA VAL A 232 3.20 -3.78 -6.66
C VAL A 232 2.83 -4.02 -8.14
N SER A 233 1.66 -4.61 -8.39
CA SER A 233 1.16 -4.79 -9.76
C SER A 233 0.83 -3.46 -10.43
N LEU A 234 0.17 -2.54 -9.70
CA LEU A 234 -0.16 -1.22 -10.23
C LEU A 234 1.10 -0.44 -10.61
N LYS A 235 2.15 -0.48 -9.78
CA LYS A 235 3.44 0.14 -10.09
C LYS A 235 4.05 -0.37 -11.38
N LEU A 236 4.05 -1.70 -11.57
CA LEU A 236 4.53 -2.28 -12.82
C LEU A 236 3.69 -1.83 -14.01
N ASN A 237 2.36 -1.82 -13.89
CA ASN A 237 1.48 -1.37 -14.96
C ASN A 237 1.67 0.11 -15.32
N GLU A 238 1.70 1.00 -14.32
CA GLU A 238 1.91 2.44 -14.52
C GLU A 238 3.27 2.72 -15.17
N LEU A 239 4.34 2.14 -14.60
CA LEU A 239 5.70 2.44 -15.03
C LEU A 239 6.06 1.79 -16.38
N THR A 240 5.38 0.71 -16.78
CA THR A 240 5.55 0.07 -18.09
C THR A 240 4.54 0.55 -19.13
N ALA A 241 3.69 1.53 -18.82
CA ALA A 241 2.61 1.98 -19.68
C ALA A 241 1.71 0.82 -20.18
N GLY A 242 1.47 -0.18 -19.32
CA GLY A 242 0.69 -1.37 -19.65
C GLY A 242 1.35 -2.34 -20.63
N GLN A 243 2.62 -2.16 -20.99
CA GLN A 243 3.33 -3.06 -21.91
C GLN A 243 3.67 -4.41 -21.28
N THR A 244 3.60 -4.54 -19.95
CA THR A 244 3.71 -5.82 -19.24
C THR A 244 2.33 -6.23 -18.75
N GLU A 245 1.85 -7.41 -19.17
CA GLU A 245 0.61 -7.97 -18.64
C GLU A 245 0.78 -8.29 -17.15
N ILE A 246 -0.17 -7.83 -16.34
CA ILE A 246 -0.16 -8.03 -14.90
C ILE A 246 -1.34 -8.86 -14.44
N ALA A 247 -1.06 -9.81 -13.56
CA ALA A 247 -2.04 -10.51 -12.77
C ALA A 247 -1.56 -10.57 -11.32
N ARG A 248 -2.51 -10.56 -10.40
CA ARG A 248 -2.25 -10.62 -8.97
C ARG A 248 -3.30 -11.46 -8.28
N GLU A 249 -2.87 -12.25 -7.31
CA GLU A 249 -3.77 -13.13 -6.59
C GLU A 249 -3.30 -13.44 -5.17
N THR A 250 -4.23 -13.90 -4.36
CA THR A 250 -3.87 -14.56 -3.11
C THR A 250 -3.32 -15.96 -3.39
N THR A 251 -2.47 -16.48 -2.50
CA THR A 251 -1.91 -17.84 -2.59
C THR A 251 -2.96 -18.92 -2.87
N LEU A 252 -4.10 -18.87 -2.17
CA LEU A 252 -5.18 -19.82 -2.41
C LEU A 252 -6.02 -19.44 -3.65
N GLY A 253 -6.33 -18.15 -3.81
CA GLY A 253 -7.11 -17.63 -4.94
C GLY A 253 -6.51 -17.96 -6.31
N PHE A 254 -5.18 -18.03 -6.39
CA PHE A 254 -4.46 -18.30 -7.63
C PHE A 254 -4.90 -19.59 -8.35
N ARG A 255 -5.32 -20.62 -7.60
CA ARG A 255 -5.81 -21.89 -8.16
C ARG A 255 -7.17 -21.77 -8.85
N HIS A 256 -7.95 -20.75 -8.55
CA HIS A 256 -9.34 -20.61 -8.97
C HIS A 256 -9.49 -19.88 -10.32
N GLY A 257 -8.63 -20.24 -11.28
CA GLY A 257 -8.63 -19.67 -12.64
C GLY A 257 -7.31 -18.99 -13.04
N PRO A 258 -6.76 -18.05 -12.24
CA PRO A 258 -5.59 -17.27 -12.63
C PRO A 258 -4.36 -18.11 -13.00
N LYS A 259 -4.15 -19.25 -12.34
CA LYS A 259 -3.09 -20.23 -12.68
C LYS A 259 -3.11 -20.68 -14.13
N ALA A 260 -4.27 -20.73 -14.79
CA ALA A 260 -4.39 -21.13 -16.19
C ALA A 260 -3.63 -20.20 -17.15
N GLY A 261 -3.39 -18.95 -16.73
CA GLY A 261 -2.63 -17.97 -17.51
C GLY A 261 -1.11 -18.12 -17.43
N LEU A 262 -0.57 -19.12 -16.73
CA LEU A 262 0.87 -19.42 -16.70
C LEU A 262 1.34 -20.05 -18.02
N SER A 263 2.15 -19.29 -18.75
CA SER A 263 2.67 -19.58 -20.09
C SER A 263 4.18 -19.31 -20.19
N LYS A 264 4.80 -19.68 -21.32
CA LYS A 264 6.27 -19.60 -21.53
C LYS A 264 6.85 -18.20 -21.33
N ASP A 265 6.05 -17.18 -21.60
CA ASP A 265 6.36 -15.77 -21.48
C ASP A 265 5.94 -15.16 -20.11
N ALA A 266 5.47 -15.98 -19.18
CA ALA A 266 5.07 -15.55 -17.85
C ALA A 266 6.17 -15.76 -16.80
N ILE A 267 6.16 -14.90 -15.77
CA ILE A 267 6.87 -15.11 -14.51
C ILE A 267 5.87 -15.16 -13.35
N PHE A 268 6.01 -16.17 -12.50
CA PHE A 268 5.36 -16.26 -11.20
C PHE A 268 6.29 -15.68 -10.13
N ILE A 269 5.85 -14.60 -9.48
CA ILE A 269 6.58 -13.96 -8.38
C ILE A 269 5.77 -14.16 -7.09
N MET A 270 6.33 -14.88 -6.13
CA MET A 270 5.74 -15.04 -4.80
C MET A 270 6.49 -14.25 -3.74
N MET A 271 5.75 -13.52 -2.92
CA MET A 271 6.25 -12.78 -1.77
C MET A 271 5.75 -13.47 -0.50
N ARG A 272 6.66 -14.15 0.21
CA ARG A 272 6.27 -15.08 1.27
C ARG A 272 6.14 -14.43 2.64
N SER A 273 5.19 -14.95 3.41
CA SER A 273 5.00 -14.63 4.82
C SER A 273 6.06 -15.31 5.69
N ASN A 274 6.40 -14.68 6.81
CA ASN A 274 7.15 -15.33 7.90
C ASN A 274 6.22 -16.08 8.87
N GLY A 275 4.90 -15.92 8.74
CA GLY A 275 3.89 -16.59 9.54
C GLY A 275 3.79 -18.09 9.24
N THR A 276 4.06 -18.93 10.24
CA THR A 276 4.05 -20.40 10.10
C THR A 276 2.74 -20.98 9.57
N TYR A 277 1.60 -20.34 9.87
CA TYR A 277 0.29 -20.76 9.35
C TYR A 277 0.13 -20.42 7.85
N HIS A 278 0.51 -19.22 7.42
CA HIS A 278 0.46 -18.83 6.00
C HIS A 278 1.39 -19.70 5.15
N ARG A 279 2.59 -19.99 5.67
CA ARG A 279 3.62 -20.75 4.94
C ARG A 279 3.16 -22.14 4.53
N GLN A 280 2.31 -22.81 5.31
CA GLN A 280 1.76 -24.12 4.93
C GLN A 280 1.04 -24.07 3.57
N TYR A 281 0.23 -23.05 3.34
CA TYR A 281 -0.49 -22.87 2.07
C TYR A 281 0.43 -22.42 0.93
N GLU A 282 1.45 -21.62 1.25
CA GLU A 282 2.47 -21.17 0.30
C GLU A 282 3.34 -22.33 -0.17
N ASP A 283 3.81 -23.18 0.75
CA ASP A 283 4.62 -24.37 0.46
C ASP A 283 3.88 -25.31 -0.50
N ASP A 284 2.58 -25.54 -0.26
CA ASP A 284 1.74 -26.33 -1.17
C ASP A 284 1.68 -25.71 -2.58
N LEU A 285 1.52 -24.39 -2.69
CA LEU A 285 1.47 -23.73 -4.00
C LEU A 285 2.83 -23.74 -4.69
N ILE A 286 3.91 -23.45 -3.98
CA ILE A 286 5.29 -23.47 -4.51
C ILE A 286 5.60 -24.86 -5.07
N LYS A 287 5.27 -25.92 -4.31
CA LYS A 287 5.46 -27.30 -4.77
C LYS A 287 4.66 -27.58 -6.03
N GLU A 288 3.41 -27.14 -6.09
CA GLU A 288 2.52 -27.36 -7.23
C GLU A 288 2.96 -26.62 -8.50
N VAL A 289 3.40 -25.37 -8.36
CA VAL A 289 3.93 -24.54 -9.46
C VAL A 289 5.29 -25.07 -9.90
N GLY A 290 6.19 -25.41 -8.97
CA GLY A 290 7.53 -25.93 -9.25
C GLY A 290 7.56 -27.32 -9.92
N GLN A 291 6.46 -28.08 -9.91
CA GLN A 291 6.38 -29.36 -10.64
C GLN A 291 6.43 -29.19 -12.17
N VAL A 292 6.09 -28.01 -12.69
CA VAL A 292 6.02 -27.77 -14.13
C VAL A 292 7.30 -27.09 -14.61
N LYS A 293 8.25 -27.89 -15.11
CA LYS A 293 9.54 -27.40 -15.60
C LYS A 293 9.40 -26.68 -16.95
N ASP A 294 10.22 -25.65 -17.15
CA ASP A 294 10.41 -24.92 -18.42
C ASP A 294 9.16 -24.29 -19.05
N ARG A 295 8.03 -24.25 -18.33
CA ARG A 295 6.77 -23.68 -18.84
C ARG A 295 6.63 -22.20 -18.54
N TYR A 296 7.30 -21.67 -17.51
CA TYR A 296 7.28 -20.27 -17.10
C TYR A 296 8.49 -20.02 -16.18
N LYS A 297 8.75 -18.75 -15.86
CA LYS A 297 9.74 -18.37 -14.84
C LYS A 297 9.12 -18.39 -13.45
N MET A 298 9.90 -18.72 -12.44
CA MET A 298 9.48 -18.68 -11.05
C MET A 298 10.51 -17.89 -10.22
N TYR A 299 10.02 -17.02 -9.35
CA TYR A 299 10.83 -16.22 -8.45
C TYR A 299 10.12 -16.07 -7.09
N ILE A 300 10.81 -16.39 -6.01
CA ILE A 300 10.24 -16.43 -4.66
C ILE A 300 11.12 -15.58 -3.76
N LEU A 301 10.53 -14.55 -3.15
CA LEU A 301 11.13 -13.75 -2.09
C LEU A 301 10.69 -14.33 -0.74
N ASP A 302 11.65 -14.63 0.13
CA ASP A 302 11.42 -15.32 1.40
C ASP A 302 12.31 -14.74 2.50
N GLY A 303 11.78 -14.53 3.70
CA GLY A 303 12.57 -14.09 4.85
C GLY A 303 13.29 -15.22 5.59
N GLN A 304 12.87 -16.48 5.41
CA GLN A 304 13.28 -17.61 6.26
C GLN A 304 14.01 -18.74 5.51
N SER A 305 13.60 -19.06 4.29
CA SER A 305 14.14 -20.24 3.59
C SER A 305 15.50 -19.96 2.96
N ASP A 306 16.39 -20.96 3.03
CA ASP A 306 17.66 -20.96 2.30
C ASP A 306 17.43 -20.73 0.81
N ALA A 307 18.38 -20.04 0.18
CA ALA A 307 18.35 -19.78 -1.26
C ALA A 307 18.32 -21.10 -2.06
N SER A 308 17.47 -21.14 -3.08
CA SER A 308 17.30 -22.27 -3.98
C SER A 308 17.28 -21.80 -5.44
N GLU A 309 17.01 -22.69 -6.40
CA GLU A 309 16.94 -22.33 -7.83
C GLU A 309 15.98 -21.17 -8.11
N HIS A 310 14.87 -21.10 -7.38
CA HIS A 310 13.81 -20.11 -7.58
C HIS A 310 13.57 -19.21 -6.37
N THR A 311 14.21 -19.49 -5.24
CA THR A 311 14.01 -18.77 -3.99
C THR A 311 15.24 -17.95 -3.65
N VAL A 312 15.04 -16.68 -3.36
CA VAL A 312 16.04 -15.79 -2.78
C VAL A 312 15.66 -15.46 -1.34
N GLN A 313 16.63 -15.56 -0.44
CA GLN A 313 16.44 -15.21 0.96
C GLN A 313 16.72 -13.72 1.15
N LEU A 314 15.75 -12.98 1.67
CA LEU A 314 15.92 -11.61 2.11
C LEU A 314 16.85 -11.58 3.34
N PRO A 315 18.00 -10.88 3.28
CA PRO A 315 19.00 -10.98 4.34
C PRO A 315 18.47 -10.48 5.69
N GLN A 316 18.86 -11.17 6.77
CA GLN A 316 18.57 -10.80 8.16
C GLN A 316 17.09 -10.59 8.47
N SER A 317 16.20 -11.23 7.70
CA SER A 317 14.77 -10.99 7.73
C SER A 317 13.95 -12.13 8.32
N GLU A 318 14.59 -13.09 8.98
CA GLU A 318 13.97 -14.30 9.52
C GLU A 318 12.96 -14.00 10.64
N SER A 319 13.24 -12.94 11.42
CA SER A 319 12.43 -12.50 12.57
C SER A 319 11.49 -11.34 12.26
N LEU A 320 11.53 -10.79 11.05
CA LEU A 320 10.66 -9.69 10.66
C LEU A 320 9.20 -10.16 10.58
N SER A 321 8.29 -9.28 10.99
CA SER A 321 6.86 -9.44 10.79
C SER A 321 6.49 -9.36 9.31
N ASP A 322 5.29 -9.85 8.97
CA ASP A 322 4.77 -9.73 7.60
C ASP A 322 4.65 -8.28 7.13
N MET A 323 4.41 -7.33 8.03
CA MET A 323 4.37 -5.90 7.70
C MET A 323 5.76 -5.36 7.33
N GLU A 324 6.79 -5.75 8.09
CA GLU A 324 8.17 -5.37 7.80
C GLU A 324 8.68 -6.02 6.50
N LEU A 325 8.31 -7.28 6.26
CA LEU A 325 8.54 -7.94 4.97
C LEU A 325 7.79 -7.23 3.82
N ALA A 326 6.52 -6.87 4.02
CA ALA A 326 5.73 -6.15 3.03
C ALA A 326 6.39 -4.83 2.60
N LEU A 327 6.97 -4.07 3.53
CA LEU A 327 7.68 -2.83 3.21
C LEU A 327 8.93 -3.10 2.36
N GLN A 328 9.67 -4.18 2.61
CA GLN A 328 10.83 -4.55 1.79
C GLN A 328 10.43 -5.11 0.41
N TYR A 329 9.38 -5.93 0.36
CA TYR A 329 8.85 -6.47 -0.89
C TYR A 329 8.23 -5.39 -1.78
N LEU A 330 7.65 -4.35 -1.18
CA LEU A 330 7.21 -3.15 -1.90
C LEU A 330 8.38 -2.47 -2.62
N MET A 331 9.50 -2.27 -1.92
CA MET A 331 10.71 -1.69 -2.52
C MET A 331 11.22 -2.54 -3.69
N PHE A 332 11.29 -3.87 -3.54
CA PHE A 332 11.60 -4.77 -4.65
C PHE A 332 10.65 -4.57 -5.84
N GLY A 333 9.34 -4.54 -5.60
CA GLY A 333 8.32 -4.39 -6.63
C GLY A 333 8.45 -3.06 -7.39
N GLN A 334 8.69 -1.97 -6.67
CA GLN A 334 8.90 -0.64 -7.25
C GLN A 334 10.22 -0.56 -8.04
N LEU A 335 11.31 -1.15 -7.53
CA LEU A 335 12.59 -1.22 -8.23
C LEU A 335 12.46 -2.02 -9.54
N LEU A 336 11.78 -3.17 -9.50
CA LEU A 336 11.51 -3.98 -10.68
C LEU A 336 10.70 -3.19 -11.71
N ALA A 337 9.65 -2.49 -11.29
CA ALA A 337 8.83 -1.67 -12.17
C ALA A 337 9.62 -0.51 -12.81
N ALA A 338 10.46 0.19 -12.03
CA ALA A 338 11.27 1.29 -12.53
C ALA A 338 12.40 0.83 -13.47
N GLN A 339 13.05 -0.29 -13.14
CA GLN A 339 14.06 -0.92 -14.01
C GLN A 339 13.44 -1.43 -15.32
N ARG A 340 12.24 -2.00 -15.27
CA ARG A 340 11.48 -2.42 -16.46
C ARG A 340 11.08 -1.25 -17.33
N SER A 341 10.56 -0.17 -16.74
CA SER A 341 10.28 1.09 -17.44
C SER A 341 11.49 1.59 -18.23
N ASN A 342 12.64 1.68 -17.56
CA ASN A 342 13.90 2.09 -18.19
C ASN A 342 14.36 1.10 -19.28
N ALA A 343 14.20 -0.22 -19.07
CA ALA A 343 14.55 -1.24 -20.06
C ALA A 343 13.66 -1.19 -21.33
N LEU A 344 12.40 -0.73 -21.19
CA LEU A 344 11.48 -0.49 -22.30
C LEU A 344 11.69 0.88 -22.98
N GLY A 345 12.69 1.66 -22.53
CA GLY A 345 12.96 3.00 -23.06
C GLY A 345 11.96 4.07 -22.62
N LEU A 346 11.15 3.80 -21.58
CA LEU A 346 10.25 4.76 -20.97
C LEU A 346 11.00 5.60 -19.91
N ASN A 347 10.43 6.76 -19.55
CA ASN A 347 10.90 7.57 -18.43
C ASN A 347 10.13 7.19 -17.16
N PRO A 348 10.78 6.61 -16.13
CA PRO A 348 10.12 6.27 -14.87
C PRO A 348 9.42 7.44 -14.16
N ASP A 349 9.86 8.69 -14.34
CA ASP A 349 9.19 9.86 -13.73
C ASP A 349 7.86 10.20 -14.40
N ASN A 350 7.79 9.94 -15.71
CA ASN A 350 6.62 10.19 -16.53
C ASN A 350 6.47 9.07 -17.58
N PRO A 351 5.96 7.89 -17.17
CA PRO A 351 5.93 6.69 -18.01
C PRO A 351 4.86 6.73 -19.11
N SER A 352 4.06 7.81 -19.20
CA SER A 352 3.04 8.03 -20.24
C SER A 352 3.48 9.18 -21.14
N PRO A 353 4.22 8.90 -22.24
CA PRO A 353 4.73 9.92 -23.13
C PRO A 353 3.63 10.75 -23.80
N ASP A 354 2.45 10.16 -23.96
CA ASP A 354 1.24 10.75 -24.53
C ASP A 354 0.38 11.52 -23.49
N GLY A 355 0.73 11.45 -22.21
CA GLY A 355 -0.01 12.10 -21.12
C GLY A 355 -1.38 11.48 -20.80
N PHE A 356 -1.62 10.24 -21.24
CA PHE A 356 -2.86 9.52 -20.98
C PHE A 356 -3.13 9.30 -19.48
N ILE A 357 -2.09 8.95 -18.71
CA ILE A 357 -2.15 8.92 -17.25
C ILE A 357 -1.43 10.13 -16.64
N ASN A 358 -1.92 10.62 -15.50
CA ASN A 358 -1.45 11.85 -14.86
C ASN A 358 -1.14 11.61 -13.38
N ARG A 359 -0.09 12.26 -12.87
CA ARG A 359 0.28 12.23 -11.43
C ARG A 359 -0.89 12.63 -10.53
N VAL A 360 -1.57 13.73 -10.84
CA VAL A 360 -2.82 14.13 -10.18
C VAL A 360 -3.94 13.90 -11.18
N VAL A 361 -4.97 13.18 -10.77
CA VAL A 361 -6.12 12.87 -11.62
C VAL A 361 -6.73 14.16 -12.17
N LYS A 362 -7.08 14.13 -13.46
CA LYS A 362 -7.74 15.24 -14.17
C LYS A 362 -9.05 14.73 -14.77
N GLY A 363 -10.03 15.62 -14.93
CA GLY A 363 -11.27 15.30 -15.63
C GLY A 363 -12.36 14.61 -14.80
N VAL A 364 -12.20 14.52 -13.48
CA VAL A 364 -13.23 13.99 -12.59
C VAL A 364 -14.19 15.11 -12.20
N THR A 365 -15.46 14.98 -12.58
CA THR A 365 -16.54 15.85 -12.12
C THR A 365 -17.21 15.20 -10.91
N VAL A 366 -17.18 15.89 -9.77
CA VAL A 366 -17.93 15.47 -8.57
C VAL A 366 -19.35 16.04 -8.68
N TYR A 367 -20.35 15.17 -8.59
CA TYR A 367 -21.76 15.55 -8.57
C TYR A 367 -22.25 15.60 -7.13
N PRO A 368 -23.02 16.62 -6.73
CA PRO A 368 -23.47 16.76 -5.36
C PRO A 368 -24.34 15.57 -4.94
N VAL A 369 -24.10 15.06 -3.73
CA VAL A 369 -25.02 14.12 -3.08
C VAL A 369 -26.24 14.90 -2.58
N LYS A 370 -27.42 14.30 -2.63
CA LYS A 370 -28.60 14.85 -1.93
C LYS A 370 -28.73 14.09 -0.62
N GLY A 371 -28.52 14.79 0.49
CA GLY A 371 -28.75 14.27 1.85
C GLY A 371 -30.19 13.90 2.14
#